data_AF-A0A654U7J6-F1
#
_entry.id   AF-A0A654U7J6-F1
#
_cell.length_a   1.000
_cell.length_b   1.000
_cell.length_c   1.000
_cell.angle_alpha   90.00
_cell.angle_beta   90.00
_cell.angle_gamma   90.00
#
_symmetry.space_group_name_H-M   'P 1'
#
loop_
_entity.id
_entity.type
_entity.pdbx_description
1 polymer ?
#
loop_
_entity_poly.entity_id
_entity_poly.type
_entity_poly.pdbx_seq_one_letter_code
_entity_poly.pdbx_strand_id
1 'polypeptide(L)' 'MSYVIAAPEALVAAATDLATLGSTIGAANAAAAGSTTALLTAGADEVSAAIAA' A
#
# COMPACT_ATOMS: atom_id res chain seq x y z
N MET A 1 -20.00 -14.42 29.85
CA MET A 1 -20.62 -13.14 29.47
C MET A 1 -19.53 -12.25 28.89
N SER A 2 -19.65 -11.83 27.63
CA SER A 2 -18.70 -10.91 27.00
C SER A 2 -19.05 -9.49 27.42
N TYR A 3 -18.13 -8.81 28.12
CA TYR A 3 -18.24 -7.39 28.46
C TYR A 3 -17.32 -6.61 27.55
N VAL A 4 -17.78 -6.29 26.33
CA VAL A 4 -17.10 -5.31 25.49
C VAL A 4 -17.70 -3.95 25.81
N ILE A 5 -16.89 -3.05 26.38
CA ILE A 5 -17.23 -1.63 26.49
C ILE A 5 -16.56 -0.94 25.31
N ALA A 6 -17.36 -0.51 24.34
CA ALA A 6 -16.89 0.35 23.26
C ALA A 6 -16.67 1.77 23.83
N ALA A 7 -15.55 2.40 23.45
CA ALA A 7 -15.29 3.82 23.66
C ALA A 7 -15.44 4.53 22.30
N PRO A 8 -16.63 5.07 21.97
CA PRO A 8 -16.92 5.60 20.64
C PRO A 8 -15.93 6.67 20.18
N GLU A 9 -15.47 7.53 21.08
CA GLU A 9 -14.52 8.60 20.78
C GLU A 9 -13.15 8.04 20.38
N ALA A 10 -12.70 6.98 21.07
CA ALA A 10 -11.45 6.29 20.74
C ALA A 10 -11.55 5.58 19.38
N LEU A 11 -12.72 5.03 19.04
CA LEU A 11 -12.96 4.42 17.73
C LEU A 11 -12.95 5.46 16.60
N VAL A 12 -13.52 6.64 16.82
CA VAL A 12 -13.49 7.75 15.85
C VAL A 12 -12.07 8.27 15.64
N ALA A 13 -11.28 8.41 16.72
CA ALA A 13 -9.88 8.79 16.62
C ALA A 13 -9.08 7.76 15.81
N ALA A 14 -9.21 6.47 16.15
CA ALA A 14 -8.54 5.39 15.43
C ALA A 14 -8.94 5.31 13.95
N ALA A 15 -10.21 5.56 13.61
CA ALA A 15 -10.67 5.62 12.23
C ALA A 15 -10.02 6.79 11.45
N THR A 16 -9.87 7.94 12.10
CA THR A 16 -9.20 9.12 11.53
C THR A 16 -7.71 8.86 11.30
N ASP A 17 -7.05 8.23 12.27
CA ASP A 17 -5.64 7.83 12.16
C ASP A 17 -5.44 6.83 11.02
N LEU A 18 -6.32 5.83 10.89
CA LEU A 18 -6.26 4.85 9.82
C LEU A 18 -6.50 5.49 8.43
N ALA A 19 -7.44 6.43 8.32
CA ALA A 19 -7.67 7.16 7.07
C ALA A 19 -6.43 7.98 6.66
N THR A 20 -5.78 8.62 7.62
CA THR A 20 -4.53 9.37 7.40
C THR A 20 -3.38 8.45 6.97
N LEU A 21 -3.24 7.31 7.64
CA LEU A 21 -2.26 6.28 7.29
C LEU A 21 -2.51 5.73 5.88
N GLY A 22 -3.76 5.39 5.56
CA GLY A 22 -4.15 4.90 4.24
C GLY A 22 -3.81 5.89 3.13
N SER A 23 -4.09 7.19 3.35
CA SER A 23 -3.70 8.27 2.43
C SER A 23 -2.18 8.33 2.22
N THR A 24 -1.42 8.26 3.31
CA THR A 24 0.06 8.29 3.27
C THR A 24 0.63 7.10 2.50
N ILE A 25 0.12 5.89 2.76
CA ILE A 25 0.53 4.68 2.04
C ILE A 25 0.15 4.78 0.56
N GLY A 26 -1.04 5.28 0.24
CA GLY A 26 -1.48 5.50 -1.13
C GLY A 26 -0.55 6.43 -1.90
N ALA A 27 -0.14 7.55 -1.28
CA ALA A 27 0.82 8.47 -1.86
C ALA A 27 2.21 7.82 -2.06
N ALA A 28 2.69 7.05 -1.07
CA ALA A 28 3.95 6.32 -1.17
C ALA A 28 3.93 5.27 -2.30
N ASN A 29 2.83 4.52 -2.44
CA ASN A 29 2.64 3.55 -3.51
C ASN A 29 2.62 4.24 -4.88
N ALA A 30 1.92 5.36 -5.01
CA ALA A 30 1.89 6.14 -6.24
C ALA A 30 3.29 6.67 -6.62
N ALA A 31 4.06 7.13 -5.63
CA ALA A 31 5.44 7.58 -5.84
C ALA A 31 6.37 6.43 -6.25
N ALA A 32 6.16 5.22 -5.71
CA ALA A 32 6.99 4.04 -6.01
C ALA A 32 6.63 3.37 -7.35
N ALA A 33 5.38 3.51 -7.82
CA ALA A 33 4.85 2.77 -8.96
C ALA A 33 5.74 2.85 -10.20
N GLY A 34 6.20 4.05 -10.58
CA GLY A 34 7.08 4.20 -11.75
C GLY A 34 8.37 3.40 -11.62
N SER A 35 9.01 3.44 -10.45
CA SER A 35 10.27 2.72 -10.18
C SER A 35 10.11 1.21 -10.12
N THR A 36 8.93 0.70 -9.78
CA THR A 36 8.70 -0.74 -9.58
C THR A 36 7.96 -1.42 -10.74
N THR A 37 7.26 -0.67 -11.59
CA THR A 37 6.48 -1.24 -12.70
C THR A 37 7.00 -0.89 -14.08
N ALA A 38 7.89 0.10 -14.22
CA ALA A 38 8.44 0.50 -15.52
C ALA A 38 9.85 -0.09 -15.74
N LEU A 39 10.04 -1.37 -15.42
CA LEU A 39 11.33 -2.04 -15.56
C LEU A 39 11.58 -2.38 -17.03
N LEU A 40 12.73 -1.96 -17.55
CA LEU A 40 13.19 -2.34 -18.90
C LEU A 40 13.85 -3.73 -18.86
N THR A 41 13.68 -4.51 -19.92
CA THR A 41 14.35 -5.81 -20.05
C THR A 41 15.87 -5.65 -20.08
N ALA A 42 16.58 -6.53 -19.37
CA ALA A 42 18.05 -6.52 -19.36
C ALA A 42 18.65 -6.98 -20.70
N GLY A 43 17.93 -7.86 -21.41
CA GLY A 43 18.29 -8.43 -22.70
C GLY A 43 17.07 -8.66 -23.59
N ALA A 44 17.31 -9.18 -24.79
CA ALA A 44 16.27 -9.47 -25.79
C ALA A 44 15.71 -10.90 -25.68
N ASP A 45 16.21 -11.70 -24.75
CA ASP A 45 15.80 -13.08 -24.53
C ASP A 45 14.50 -13.18 -23.72
N GLU A 46 13.84 -14.33 -23.83
CA GLU A 46 12.56 -14.61 -23.21
C GLU A 46 12.64 -14.64 -21.67
N VAL A 47 13.80 -14.96 -21.09
CA VAL A 47 14.00 -14.95 -19.64
C VAL A 47 14.07 -13.51 -19.12
N SER A 48 14.82 -12.64 -19.80
CA SER A 48 14.86 -11.20 -19.50
C SER A 48 13.49 -10.55 -19.63
N ALA A 49 12.70 -10.94 -20.65
CA ALA A 49 11.33 -10.48 -20.81
C ALA A 49 10.42 -10.96 -19.67
N ALA A 50 10.53 -12.23 -19.25
CA ALA A 50 9.75 -12.77 -18.15
C ALA A 50 10.09 -12.15 -16.79
N ILE A 51 11.35 -11.77 -16.56
CA ILE A 51 11.80 -11.12 -15.32
C ILE A 51 11.29 -9.68 -15.22
N ALA A 52 11.15 -8.96 -16.34
CA ALA A 52 10.72 -7.56 -16.36
C ALA A 52 9.19 -7.36 -16.44
N ALA A 53 8.43 -8.43 -16.60
CA ALA A 53 6.96 -8.42 -16.78
C ALA A 53 6.17 -8.30 -15.47
#